data_AF-A0A8C9V850-F1
#
_entry.id   AF-A0A8C9V850-F1
#
_cell.length_a   1.000
_cell.length_b   1.000
_cell.length_c   1.000
_cell.angle_alpha   90.00
_cell.angle_beta   90.00
_cell.angle_gamma   90.00
#
_symmetry.space_group_name_H-M   'P 1'
#
loop_
_entity.id
_entity.type
_entity.pdbx_description
1 polymer ?
#
loop_
_entity_poly.entity_id
_entity_poly.type
_entity_poly.pdbx_seq_one_letter_code
_entity_poly.pdbx_strand_id
1 'polypeptide(L)'
;SPSPKTAPNLHQLTELPKAEWLQLQDSLNHVNKHSESIMDLSKEQEILQHHSKEVAKSWSNTIAGQRQKKLEAKQIREENREKERKQADVEHIRYQQQKRKEAIEKAKTKLLYQTDRVRGFHSALLLSEVLNEWEAQLELKQKMLNASRNVERDVIAALRKKEEEAMQREEHRAKQRRLKNKATAEDLKQQMKEHKYKRNQERLRIKKEAEELLQLQELYNRENNRLEQEEKEDLLKALDAQREDMEEERRRMIITAKEKMMKLRKEKEAERFSVTELERLRQQEVFNNEQELFSKAVAQREARLAQEQNEKDEKKMAMLGAIALHRETKQEEEERDRDEKQKDLDILYAAKEADRLFFEEQLLKAQKMKHDRKTLQDAHIHQMAEKRTKKSFEKNREMGFNTKNADLFADEEKWFQIYAQGVINRAAQAGRNIYPLRKAARMGIGGGLGPIIGGMRPSYLVQL
;
A
#
# COMPACT_ATOMS: atom_id res chain seq x y z
N SER A 1 -55.59 -130.03 -7.77
CA SER A 1 -55.31 -131.48 -7.79
C SER A 1 -55.30 -131.99 -9.22
N PRO A 2 -54.61 -133.09 -9.55
CA PRO A 2 -53.34 -133.64 -9.02
C PRO A 2 -52.26 -133.59 -10.15
N SER A 3 -51.08 -134.23 -10.20
CA SER A 3 -50.46 -135.35 -9.46
C SER A 3 -48.92 -135.16 -9.33
N PRO A 4 -48.19 -135.91 -8.46
CA PRO A 4 -46.82 -135.56 -8.05
C PRO A 4 -45.73 -136.66 -8.26
N LYS A 5 -44.49 -136.34 -7.85
CA LYS A 5 -43.26 -137.19 -7.77
C LYS A 5 -42.56 -137.41 -9.14
N THR A 6 -41.24 -137.68 -9.24
CA THR A 6 -40.21 -138.07 -8.25
C THR A 6 -38.83 -137.50 -8.66
N ALA A 7 -37.87 -137.38 -7.73
CA ALA A 7 -36.48 -136.96 -8.04
C ALA A 7 -35.52 -138.17 -8.26
N PRO A 8 -34.60 -138.12 -9.23
CA PRO A 8 -33.51 -139.09 -9.41
C PRO A 8 -32.18 -138.66 -8.75
N ASN A 9 -31.25 -139.62 -8.60
CA ASN A 9 -29.98 -139.43 -7.89
C ASN A 9 -28.88 -138.71 -8.69
N LEU A 10 -27.96 -138.08 -7.96
CA LEU A 10 -26.67 -137.56 -8.46
C LEU A 10 -25.57 -138.60 -8.28
N HIS A 11 -24.82 -138.90 -9.36
CA HIS A 11 -23.34 -139.09 -9.42
C HIS A 11 -22.93 -139.96 -10.62
N GLN A 12 -22.59 -139.30 -11.73
CA GLN A 12 -21.58 -139.75 -12.70
C GLN A 12 -20.79 -138.50 -13.14
N LEU A 13 -19.50 -138.64 -13.43
CA LEU A 13 -18.57 -137.52 -13.65
C LEU A 13 -17.54 -137.92 -14.71
N THR A 14 -17.16 -136.99 -15.59
CA THR A 14 -16.26 -137.24 -16.73
C THR A 14 -15.23 -136.12 -16.81
N GLU A 15 -13.94 -136.45 -16.89
CA GLU A 15 -12.84 -135.48 -16.93
C GLU A 15 -12.39 -135.17 -18.37
N LEU A 16 -11.70 -134.03 -18.57
CA LEU A 16 -11.48 -133.41 -19.89
C LEU A 16 -9.98 -133.08 -20.12
N PRO A 17 -9.41 -133.27 -21.33
CA PRO A 17 -7.96 -133.30 -21.51
C PRO A 17 -7.23 -131.95 -21.43
N LYS A 18 -5.99 -131.97 -20.90
CA LYS A 18 -5.14 -130.80 -20.63
C LYS A 18 -4.75 -129.94 -21.85
N ALA A 19 -4.83 -130.47 -23.07
CA ALA A 19 -4.37 -129.76 -24.28
C ALA A 19 -5.28 -128.58 -24.65
N GLU A 20 -6.61 -128.78 -24.61
CA GLU A 20 -7.60 -127.76 -24.97
C GLU A 20 -7.57 -126.57 -23.99
N TRP A 21 -7.29 -126.86 -22.71
CA TRP A 21 -7.15 -125.85 -21.66
C TRP A 21 -6.11 -124.78 -21.99
N LEU A 22 -4.95 -125.17 -22.54
CA LEU A 22 -3.86 -124.24 -22.84
C LEU A 22 -4.19 -123.30 -24.01
N GLN A 23 -4.83 -123.80 -25.07
CA GLN A 23 -5.28 -122.95 -26.18
C GLN A 23 -6.39 -121.96 -25.76
N LEU A 24 -7.29 -122.39 -24.87
CA LEU A 24 -8.28 -121.49 -24.27
C LEU A 24 -7.62 -120.41 -23.42
N GLN A 25 -6.56 -120.72 -22.66
CA GLN A 25 -5.86 -119.71 -21.88
C GLN A 25 -5.15 -118.67 -22.77
N ASP A 26 -4.38 -119.10 -23.77
CA ASP A 26 -3.62 -118.17 -24.62
C ASP A 26 -4.52 -117.29 -25.50
N SER A 27 -5.63 -117.82 -26.00
CA SER A 27 -6.59 -117.02 -26.78
C SER A 27 -7.30 -115.95 -25.94
N LEU A 28 -7.76 -116.29 -24.73
CA LEU A 28 -8.30 -115.32 -23.77
C LEU A 28 -7.26 -114.25 -23.37
N ASN A 29 -6.03 -114.69 -23.10
CA ASN A 29 -4.92 -113.79 -22.75
C ASN A 29 -4.58 -112.82 -23.90
N HIS A 30 -4.67 -113.24 -25.17
CA HIS A 30 -4.33 -112.38 -26.30
C HIS A 30 -5.36 -111.26 -26.52
N VAL A 31 -6.66 -111.56 -26.38
CA VAL A 31 -7.73 -110.55 -26.52
C VAL A 31 -7.62 -109.48 -25.44
N ASN A 32 -7.35 -109.87 -24.19
CA ASN A 32 -7.15 -108.92 -23.09
C ASN A 32 -5.93 -108.04 -23.31
N LYS A 33 -4.77 -108.60 -23.71
CA LYS A 33 -3.57 -107.82 -24.04
C LYS A 33 -3.81 -106.77 -25.13
N HIS A 34 -4.71 -107.04 -26.08
CA HIS A 34 -5.04 -106.08 -27.14
C HIS A 34 -5.96 -104.97 -26.64
N SER A 35 -6.98 -105.27 -25.82
CA SER A 35 -7.86 -104.25 -25.24
C SER A 35 -7.15 -103.39 -24.19
N GLU A 36 -6.27 -103.98 -23.37
CA GLU A 36 -5.36 -103.28 -22.47
C GLU A 36 -4.47 -102.30 -23.24
N SER A 37 -3.80 -102.76 -24.32
CA SER A 37 -2.97 -101.92 -25.17
C SER A 37 -3.75 -100.76 -25.81
N ILE A 38 -5.00 -100.95 -26.21
CA ILE A 38 -5.86 -99.86 -26.72
C ILE A 38 -6.21 -98.86 -25.61
N MET A 39 -6.50 -99.32 -24.39
CA MET A 39 -6.75 -98.42 -23.26
C MET A 39 -5.49 -97.63 -22.86
N ASP A 40 -4.32 -98.26 -22.88
CA ASP A 40 -3.06 -97.59 -22.56
C ASP A 40 -2.67 -96.57 -23.62
N LEU A 41 -2.85 -96.88 -24.91
CA LEU A 41 -2.73 -95.90 -25.99
C LEU A 41 -3.73 -94.74 -25.85
N SER A 42 -4.94 -94.98 -25.34
CA SER A 42 -5.90 -93.90 -25.04
C SER A 42 -5.43 -93.01 -23.89
N LYS A 43 -4.90 -93.60 -22.81
CA LYS A 43 -4.30 -92.85 -21.68
C LYS A 43 -3.10 -92.04 -22.13
N GLU A 44 -2.22 -92.61 -22.96
CA GLU A 44 -1.08 -91.91 -23.56
C GLU A 44 -1.55 -90.74 -24.44
N GLN A 45 -2.57 -90.94 -25.28
CA GLN A 45 -3.15 -89.87 -26.09
C GLN A 45 -3.79 -88.77 -25.22
N GLU A 46 -4.47 -89.11 -24.13
CA GLU A 46 -5.01 -88.15 -23.17
C GLU A 46 -3.89 -87.37 -22.47
N ILE A 47 -2.85 -88.04 -21.98
CA ILE A 47 -1.66 -87.41 -21.36
C ILE A 47 -0.98 -86.46 -22.36
N LEU A 48 -0.76 -86.90 -23.60
CA LEU A 48 -0.19 -86.08 -24.67
C LEU A 48 -1.10 -84.90 -25.05
N GLN A 49 -2.43 -85.09 -25.06
CA GLN A 49 -3.38 -84.01 -25.33
C GLN A 49 -3.43 -83.00 -24.16
N HIS A 50 -3.31 -83.45 -22.91
CA HIS A 50 -3.18 -82.58 -21.74
C HIS A 50 -1.87 -81.79 -21.76
N HIS A 51 -0.74 -82.46 -22.03
CA HIS A 51 0.56 -81.80 -22.18
C HIS A 51 0.57 -80.79 -23.34
N SER A 52 -0.01 -81.14 -24.49
CA SER A 52 -0.20 -80.25 -25.64
C SER A 52 -1.06 -79.04 -25.31
N LYS A 53 -2.19 -79.22 -24.58
CA LYS A 53 -3.01 -78.11 -24.07
C LYS A 53 -2.23 -77.19 -23.15
N GLU A 54 -1.30 -77.70 -22.35
CA GLU A 54 -0.48 -76.90 -21.43
C GLU A 54 0.64 -76.14 -22.13
N VAL A 55 1.35 -76.79 -23.04
CA VAL A 55 2.30 -76.13 -23.94
C VAL A 55 1.59 -75.03 -24.75
N ALA A 56 0.38 -75.27 -25.27
CA ALA A 56 -0.40 -74.28 -26.00
C ALA A 56 -0.91 -73.10 -25.15
N LYS A 57 -1.04 -73.24 -23.82
CA LYS A 57 -1.28 -72.11 -22.89
C LYS A 57 -0.06 -71.18 -22.82
N SER A 58 1.16 -71.72 -22.90
CA SER A 58 2.40 -70.93 -22.88
C SER A 58 2.66 -70.18 -24.19
N TRP A 59 2.01 -70.58 -25.29
CA TRP A 59 2.20 -69.97 -26.61
C TRP A 59 1.58 -68.58 -26.71
N SER A 60 2.43 -67.56 -26.72
CA SER A 60 2.05 -66.14 -26.74
C SER A 60 1.27 -65.68 -27.97
N ASN A 61 1.20 -66.52 -29.01
CA ASN A 61 0.67 -66.18 -30.33
C ASN A 61 -0.71 -66.79 -30.60
N THR A 62 -1.21 -67.65 -29.69
CA THR A 62 -2.57 -68.20 -29.71
C THR A 62 -3.62 -67.08 -29.63
N ILE A 63 -4.77 -67.22 -30.32
CA ILE A 63 -5.84 -66.21 -30.34
C ILE A 63 -6.30 -65.78 -28.93
N ALA A 64 -6.32 -66.71 -27.97
CA ALA A 64 -6.61 -66.42 -26.56
C ALA A 64 -5.54 -65.51 -25.93
N GLY A 65 -4.24 -65.85 -26.07
CA GLY A 65 -3.13 -65.04 -25.58
C GLY A 65 -3.05 -63.65 -26.24
N GLN A 66 -3.36 -63.54 -27.54
CA GLN A 66 -3.48 -62.24 -28.21
C GLN A 66 -4.62 -61.39 -27.65
N ARG A 67 -5.76 -62.00 -27.29
CA ARG A 67 -6.89 -61.31 -26.64
C ARG A 67 -6.52 -60.87 -25.22
N GLN A 68 -5.85 -61.72 -24.43
CA GLN A 68 -5.35 -61.38 -23.09
C GLN A 68 -4.37 -60.20 -23.15
N LYS A 69 -3.32 -60.28 -23.98
CA LYS A 69 -2.38 -59.16 -24.22
C LYS A 69 -3.08 -57.88 -24.67
N LYS A 70 -4.16 -57.95 -25.46
CA LYS A 70 -4.94 -56.78 -25.89
C LYS A 70 -5.78 -56.18 -24.75
N LEU A 71 -6.23 -56.98 -23.79
CA LEU A 71 -6.92 -56.53 -22.57
C LEU A 71 -5.93 -55.93 -21.57
N GLU A 72 -4.82 -56.60 -21.30
CA GLU A 72 -3.70 -56.09 -20.46
C GLU A 72 -3.18 -54.75 -21.02
N ALA A 73 -2.86 -54.70 -22.32
CA ALA A 73 -2.43 -53.47 -22.97
C ALA A 73 -3.56 -52.42 -23.11
N LYS A 74 -4.82 -52.73 -22.80
CA LYS A 74 -5.90 -51.74 -22.63
C LYS A 74 -5.91 -51.22 -21.19
N GLN A 75 -5.86 -52.10 -20.20
CA GLN A 75 -5.78 -51.76 -18.78
C GLN A 75 -4.57 -50.86 -18.48
N ILE A 76 -3.37 -51.22 -18.96
CA ILE A 76 -2.17 -50.39 -18.82
C ILE A 76 -2.34 -48.99 -19.43
N ARG A 77 -3.06 -48.88 -20.56
CA ARG A 77 -3.37 -47.57 -21.19
C ARG A 77 -4.42 -46.78 -20.42
N GLU A 78 -5.39 -47.44 -19.78
CA GLU A 78 -6.41 -46.79 -18.96
C GLU A 78 -5.83 -46.33 -17.62
N GLU A 79 -5.02 -47.17 -16.97
CA GLU A 79 -4.20 -46.79 -15.81
C GLU A 79 -3.28 -45.59 -16.10
N ASN A 80 -2.56 -45.59 -17.22
CA ASN A 80 -1.62 -44.51 -17.53
C ASN A 80 -2.37 -43.20 -17.82
N ARG A 81 -3.51 -43.24 -18.52
CA ARG A 81 -4.41 -42.08 -18.66
C ARG A 81 -4.97 -41.59 -17.32
N GLU A 82 -5.24 -42.48 -16.38
CA GLU A 82 -5.61 -42.07 -15.02
C GLU A 82 -4.45 -41.44 -14.26
N LYS A 83 -3.22 -41.96 -14.39
CA LYS A 83 -2.01 -41.37 -13.79
C LYS A 83 -1.75 -39.98 -14.36
N GLU A 84 -1.84 -39.82 -15.68
CA GLU A 84 -1.76 -38.53 -16.40
C GLU A 84 -2.83 -37.53 -15.91
N ARG A 85 -4.10 -37.94 -15.79
CA ARG A 85 -5.17 -37.09 -15.24
C ARG A 85 -4.89 -36.66 -13.80
N LYS A 86 -4.53 -37.61 -12.93
CA LYS A 86 -4.21 -37.35 -11.51
C LYS A 86 -3.00 -36.42 -11.37
N GLN A 87 -2.02 -36.49 -12.29
CA GLN A 87 -0.92 -35.53 -12.38
C GLN A 87 -1.40 -34.14 -12.81
N ALA A 88 -2.19 -34.04 -13.88
CA ALA A 88 -2.75 -32.78 -14.35
C ALA A 88 -3.64 -32.08 -13.31
N ASP A 89 -4.44 -32.83 -12.55
CA ASP A 89 -5.24 -32.31 -11.43
C ASP A 89 -4.33 -31.74 -10.33
N VAL A 90 -3.27 -32.46 -9.95
CA VAL A 90 -2.29 -32.01 -8.95
C VAL A 90 -1.52 -30.77 -9.43
N GLU A 91 -1.14 -30.70 -10.71
CA GLU A 91 -0.48 -29.53 -11.30
C GLU A 91 -1.41 -28.32 -11.38
N HIS A 92 -2.66 -28.52 -11.78
CA HIS A 92 -3.68 -27.48 -11.79
C HIS A 92 -3.95 -26.94 -10.37
N ILE A 93 -4.04 -27.81 -9.37
CA ILE A 93 -4.14 -27.42 -7.95
C ILE A 93 -2.91 -26.62 -7.51
N ARG A 94 -1.68 -27.07 -7.84
CA ARG A 94 -0.44 -26.33 -7.55
C ARG A 94 -0.44 -24.93 -8.20
N TYR A 95 -0.84 -24.84 -9.46
CA TYR A 95 -0.93 -23.58 -10.21
C TYR A 95 -1.98 -22.62 -9.63
N GLN A 96 -3.16 -23.12 -9.26
CA GLN A 96 -4.17 -22.30 -8.55
C GLN A 96 -3.68 -21.85 -7.17
N GLN A 97 -3.01 -22.72 -6.41
CA GLN A 97 -2.40 -22.35 -5.13
C GLN A 97 -1.30 -21.28 -5.32
N GLN A 98 -0.49 -21.36 -6.37
CA GLN A 98 0.49 -20.34 -6.71
C GLN A 98 -0.18 -19.01 -7.05
N LYS A 99 -1.15 -18.99 -7.98
CA LYS A 99 -1.93 -17.78 -8.30
C LYS A 99 -2.60 -17.16 -7.07
N ARG A 100 -3.11 -17.98 -6.15
CA ARG A 100 -3.68 -17.51 -4.87
C ARG A 100 -2.61 -16.90 -3.97
N LYS A 101 -1.42 -17.50 -3.86
CA LYS A 101 -0.29 -16.93 -3.10
C LYS A 101 0.15 -15.60 -3.71
N GLU A 102 0.36 -15.53 -5.03
CA GLU A 102 0.74 -14.31 -5.75
C GLU A 102 -0.28 -13.18 -5.56
N ALA A 103 -1.58 -13.49 -5.61
CA ALA A 103 -2.65 -12.52 -5.34
C ALA A 103 -2.63 -12.02 -3.88
N ILE A 104 -2.36 -12.91 -2.91
CA ILE A 104 -2.24 -12.56 -1.49
C ILE A 104 -1.00 -11.70 -1.24
N GLU A 105 0.16 -12.04 -1.78
CA GLU A 105 1.37 -11.20 -1.62
C GLU A 105 1.20 -9.83 -2.30
N LYS A 106 0.59 -9.79 -3.49
CA LYS A 106 0.25 -8.52 -4.17
C LYS A 106 -0.74 -7.66 -3.37
N ALA A 107 -1.66 -8.28 -2.62
CA ALA A 107 -2.57 -7.58 -1.71
C ALA A 107 -1.82 -7.06 -0.46
N LYS A 108 -0.98 -7.89 0.17
CA LYS A 108 -0.11 -7.48 1.29
C LYS A 108 0.78 -6.30 0.92
N THR A 109 1.45 -6.32 -0.24
CA THR A 109 2.31 -5.21 -0.70
C THR A 109 1.52 -3.92 -0.86
N LYS A 110 0.28 -3.98 -1.37
CA LYS A 110 -0.61 -2.81 -1.47
C LYS A 110 -0.99 -2.25 -0.10
N LEU A 111 -1.45 -3.11 0.82
CA LEU A 111 -1.82 -2.71 2.18
C LEU A 111 -0.64 -2.08 2.94
N LEU A 112 0.54 -2.68 2.82
CA LEU A 112 1.79 -2.16 3.35
C LEU A 112 2.10 -0.75 2.83
N TYR A 113 2.03 -0.54 1.51
CA TYR A 113 2.29 0.78 0.89
C TYR A 113 1.21 1.81 1.24
N GLN A 114 0.01 1.38 1.63
CA GLN A 114 -1.04 2.25 2.15
C GLN A 114 -0.80 2.69 3.60
N THR A 115 0.05 2.02 4.38
CA THR A 115 0.38 2.47 5.76
C THR A 115 1.08 3.84 5.74
N ASP A 116 0.72 4.72 6.68
CA ASP A 116 1.32 6.06 6.76
C ASP A 116 2.82 6.02 7.06
N ARG A 117 3.30 4.98 7.75
CA ARG A 117 4.72 4.71 8.03
C ARG A 117 5.51 4.54 6.74
N VAL A 118 5.02 3.71 5.81
CA VAL A 118 5.66 3.46 4.51
C VAL A 118 5.43 4.64 3.56
N ARG A 119 4.23 5.22 3.53
CA ARG A 119 3.90 6.40 2.72
C ARG A 119 4.80 7.60 3.03
N GLY A 120 5.03 7.88 4.32
CA GLY A 120 5.95 8.93 4.79
C GLY A 120 7.43 8.62 4.55
N PHE A 121 7.79 7.36 4.35
CA PHE A 121 9.13 6.96 3.93
C PHE A 121 9.31 7.03 2.40
N HIS A 122 8.29 6.70 1.62
CA HIS A 122 8.28 6.88 0.16
C HIS A 122 8.29 8.36 -0.25
N SER A 123 7.61 9.25 0.46
CA SER A 123 7.73 10.70 0.21
C SER A 123 9.13 11.23 0.53
N ALA A 124 9.80 10.67 1.55
CA ALA A 124 11.20 10.96 1.84
C ALA A 124 12.17 10.37 0.79
N LEU A 125 11.82 9.24 0.16
CA LEU A 125 12.55 8.69 -1.00
C LEU A 125 12.44 9.61 -2.21
N LEU A 126 11.23 10.04 -2.56
CA LEU A 126 11.00 11.00 -3.65
C LEU A 126 11.76 12.32 -3.39
N LEU A 127 11.73 12.84 -2.16
CA LEU A 127 12.52 14.02 -1.80
C LEU A 127 14.04 13.77 -1.94
N SER A 128 14.53 12.57 -1.60
CA SER A 128 15.93 12.22 -1.84
C SER A 128 16.28 12.17 -3.33
N GLU A 129 15.34 11.82 -4.22
CA GLU A 129 15.56 11.80 -5.67
C GLU A 129 15.60 13.21 -6.26
N VAL A 130 14.60 14.05 -5.92
CA VAL A 130 14.52 15.47 -6.31
C VAL A 130 15.76 16.27 -5.88
N LEU A 131 16.36 15.95 -4.72
CA LEU A 131 17.58 16.63 -4.26
C LEU A 131 18.78 16.37 -5.17
N ASN A 132 19.01 15.15 -5.65
CA ASN A 132 20.13 14.88 -6.57
C ASN A 132 19.83 15.38 -8.00
N GLU A 133 18.56 15.41 -8.42
CA GLU A 133 18.18 16.08 -9.67
C GLU A 133 18.50 17.59 -9.61
N TRP A 134 18.23 18.23 -8.47
CA TRP A 134 18.58 19.64 -8.24
C TRP A 134 20.10 19.86 -8.21
N GLU A 135 20.86 18.98 -7.56
CA GLU A 135 22.34 19.02 -7.58
C GLU A 135 22.89 18.85 -9.02
N ALA A 136 22.34 17.93 -9.81
CA ALA A 136 22.72 17.74 -11.21
C ALA A 136 22.34 18.93 -12.12
N GLN A 137 21.18 19.57 -11.90
CA GLN A 137 20.80 20.81 -12.57
C GLN A 137 21.74 21.97 -12.22
N LEU A 138 22.17 22.05 -10.95
CA LEU A 138 23.11 23.06 -10.47
C LEU A 138 24.51 22.87 -11.08
N GLU A 139 25.01 21.63 -11.16
CA GLU A 139 26.22 21.29 -11.92
C GLU A 139 26.10 21.67 -13.41
N LEU A 140 25.00 21.33 -14.07
CA LEU A 140 24.77 21.65 -15.48
C LEU A 140 24.80 23.17 -15.70
N LYS A 141 24.14 23.94 -14.84
CA LYS A 141 24.14 25.41 -14.87
C LYS A 141 25.54 25.99 -14.68
N GLN A 142 26.36 25.44 -13.78
CA GLN A 142 27.76 25.84 -13.63
C GLN A 142 28.59 25.51 -14.88
N LYS A 143 28.42 24.33 -15.46
CA LYS A 143 29.11 23.91 -16.70
C LYS A 143 28.75 24.83 -17.88
N MET A 144 27.47 25.21 -18.02
CA MET A 144 27.03 26.20 -19.02
C MET A 144 27.64 27.59 -18.82
N LEU A 145 27.69 28.10 -17.58
CA LEU A 145 28.30 29.39 -17.27
C LEU A 145 29.81 29.40 -17.50
N ASN A 146 30.50 28.28 -17.25
CA ASN A 146 31.93 28.16 -17.56
C ASN A 146 32.18 28.04 -19.07
N ALA A 147 31.28 27.40 -19.82
CA ALA A 147 31.33 27.36 -21.28
C ALA A 147 31.12 28.75 -21.90
N SER A 148 30.12 29.53 -21.46
CA SER A 148 29.90 30.89 -21.98
C SER A 148 31.12 31.79 -21.72
N ARG A 149 31.67 31.75 -20.50
CA ARG A 149 32.90 32.47 -20.13
C ARG A 149 34.11 32.10 -20.98
N ASN A 150 34.21 30.86 -21.47
CA ASN A 150 35.26 30.47 -22.39
C ASN A 150 35.04 31.06 -23.78
N VAL A 151 33.82 30.98 -24.32
CA VAL A 151 33.47 31.64 -25.60
C VAL A 151 33.68 33.16 -25.53
N GLU A 152 33.33 33.80 -24.42
CA GLU A 152 33.59 35.22 -24.16
C GLU A 152 35.10 35.54 -24.21
N ARG A 153 35.96 34.71 -23.59
CA ARG A 153 37.42 34.84 -23.66
C ARG A 153 37.96 34.66 -25.07
N ASP A 154 37.47 33.67 -25.80
CA ASP A 154 37.91 33.36 -27.17
C ASP A 154 37.53 34.49 -28.14
N VAL A 155 36.34 35.07 -27.97
CA VAL A 155 35.91 36.28 -28.71
C VAL A 155 36.80 37.48 -28.38
N ILE A 156 37.12 37.73 -27.09
CA ILE A 156 38.03 38.81 -26.69
C ILE A 156 39.44 38.60 -27.25
N ALA A 157 39.95 37.37 -27.26
CA ALA A 157 41.25 37.04 -27.85
C ALA A 157 41.26 37.24 -29.37
N ALA A 158 40.19 36.84 -30.07
CA ALA A 158 40.03 37.06 -31.50
C ALA A 158 39.88 38.54 -31.88
N LEU A 159 39.27 39.36 -31.02
CA LEU A 159 39.21 40.82 -31.19
C LEU A 159 40.59 41.45 -31.01
N ARG A 160 41.31 41.15 -29.93
CA ARG A 160 42.69 41.63 -29.70
C ARG A 160 43.62 41.28 -30.85
N LYS A 161 43.57 40.04 -31.35
CA LYS A 161 44.36 39.64 -32.52
C LYS A 161 44.02 40.47 -33.77
N LYS A 162 42.75 40.79 -34.01
CA LYS A 162 42.34 41.66 -35.14
C LYS A 162 42.84 43.10 -34.96
N GLU A 163 42.85 43.61 -33.74
CA GLU A 163 43.41 44.92 -33.39
C GLU A 163 44.93 44.94 -33.62
N GLU A 164 45.66 43.93 -33.14
CA GLU A 164 47.09 43.74 -33.37
C GLU A 164 47.43 43.65 -34.87
N GLU A 165 46.69 42.82 -35.63
CA GLU A 165 46.86 42.73 -37.09
C GLU A 165 46.55 44.06 -37.80
N ALA A 166 45.55 44.82 -37.34
CA ALA A 166 45.22 46.14 -37.90
C ALA A 166 46.33 47.16 -37.62
N MET A 167 46.86 47.19 -36.39
CA MET A 167 48.00 48.03 -36.00
C MET A 167 49.24 47.68 -36.82
N GLN A 168 49.57 46.40 -36.99
CA GLN A 168 50.68 45.96 -37.86
C GLN A 168 50.48 46.39 -39.32
N ARG A 169 49.26 46.28 -39.87
CA ARG A 169 48.94 46.74 -41.23
C ARG A 169 49.12 48.25 -41.38
N GLU A 170 48.67 49.06 -40.43
CA GLU A 170 48.89 50.52 -40.48
C GLU A 170 50.35 50.91 -40.26
N GLU A 171 51.09 50.20 -39.38
CA GLU A 171 52.53 50.37 -39.27
C GLU A 171 53.25 50.09 -40.60
N HIS A 172 52.93 48.98 -41.27
CA HIS A 172 53.51 48.67 -42.58
C HIS A 172 53.14 49.72 -43.64
N ARG A 173 51.89 50.19 -43.66
CA ARG A 173 51.45 51.31 -44.52
C ARG A 173 52.16 52.62 -44.18
N ALA A 174 52.44 52.90 -42.92
CA ALA A 174 53.19 54.08 -42.48
C ALA A 174 54.68 53.99 -42.85
N LYS A 175 55.30 52.81 -42.68
CA LYS A 175 56.67 52.50 -43.11
C LYS A 175 56.80 52.64 -44.64
N GLN A 176 55.86 52.10 -45.42
CA GLN A 176 55.82 52.28 -46.88
C GLN A 176 55.61 53.75 -47.30
N ARG A 177 54.71 54.50 -46.65
CA ARG A 177 54.52 55.94 -46.89
C ARG A 177 55.83 56.72 -46.62
N ARG A 178 56.53 56.44 -45.51
CA ARG A 178 57.84 57.05 -45.20
C ARG A 178 58.90 56.72 -46.25
N LEU A 179 58.98 55.47 -46.71
CA LEU A 179 59.94 55.06 -47.76
C LEU A 179 59.65 55.75 -49.11
N LYS A 180 58.38 55.81 -49.55
CA LYS A 180 57.99 56.53 -50.77
C LYS A 180 58.32 58.01 -50.68
N ASN A 181 57.99 58.67 -49.56
CA ASN A 181 58.30 60.08 -49.35
C ASN A 181 59.81 60.35 -49.28
N LYS A 182 60.62 59.39 -48.81
CA LYS A 182 62.08 59.49 -48.86
C LYS A 182 62.58 59.40 -50.31
N ALA A 183 62.12 58.42 -51.09
CA ALA A 183 62.51 58.24 -52.48
C ALA A 183 62.18 59.49 -53.31
N THR A 184 60.95 60.01 -53.24
CA THR A 184 60.58 61.22 -53.97
C THR A 184 61.37 62.46 -53.53
N ALA A 185 61.76 62.57 -52.26
CA ALA A 185 62.65 63.63 -51.80
C ALA A 185 64.10 63.46 -52.32
N GLU A 186 64.58 62.24 -52.51
CA GLU A 186 65.87 61.94 -53.13
C GLU A 186 65.84 62.20 -54.65
N ASP A 187 64.74 61.87 -55.34
CA ASP A 187 64.52 62.18 -56.76
C ASP A 187 64.44 63.69 -57.01
N LEU A 188 63.64 64.42 -56.23
CA LEU A 188 63.57 65.89 -56.29
C LEU A 188 64.95 66.52 -56.03
N LYS A 189 65.73 65.97 -55.09
CA LYS A 189 67.11 66.41 -54.82
C LYS A 189 68.07 66.12 -55.98
N GLN A 190 67.83 65.07 -56.78
CA GLN A 190 68.56 64.82 -58.02
C GLN A 190 68.15 65.81 -59.12
N GLN A 191 66.85 66.02 -59.34
CA GLN A 191 66.32 67.01 -60.29
C GLN A 191 66.84 68.43 -59.98
N MET A 192 66.89 68.84 -58.71
CA MET A 192 67.47 70.12 -58.28
C MET A 192 68.97 70.22 -58.60
N LYS A 193 69.74 69.13 -58.48
CA LYS A 193 71.17 69.10 -58.88
C LYS A 193 71.30 69.23 -60.39
N GLU A 194 70.50 68.49 -61.16
CA GLU A 194 70.53 68.50 -62.62
C GLU A 194 70.12 69.87 -63.19
N HIS A 195 69.06 70.48 -62.65
CA HIS A 195 68.64 71.82 -63.01
C HIS A 195 69.69 72.87 -62.64
N LYS A 196 70.37 72.73 -61.48
CA LYS A 196 71.52 73.58 -61.11
C LYS A 196 72.70 73.38 -62.06
N TYR A 197 72.96 72.16 -62.53
CA TYR A 197 74.00 71.86 -63.52
C TYR A 197 73.68 72.48 -64.89
N LYS A 198 72.46 72.28 -65.41
CA LYS A 198 71.97 72.92 -66.65
C LYS A 198 72.05 74.44 -66.57
N ARG A 199 71.58 75.05 -65.46
CA ARG A 199 71.69 76.52 -65.24
C ARG A 199 73.15 77.01 -65.14
N ASN A 200 74.07 76.16 -64.71
CA ASN A 200 75.51 76.47 -64.71
C ASN A 200 76.14 76.31 -66.10
N GLN A 201 75.73 75.31 -66.90
CA GLN A 201 76.13 75.20 -68.30
C GLN A 201 75.65 76.38 -69.13
N GLU A 202 74.40 76.81 -68.93
CA GLU A 202 73.84 77.96 -69.63
C GLU A 202 74.53 79.27 -69.24
N ARG A 203 74.87 79.45 -67.96
CA ARG A 203 75.75 80.53 -67.51
C ARG A 203 77.15 80.47 -68.12
N LEU A 204 77.64 79.30 -68.51
CA LEU A 204 78.92 79.13 -69.20
C LEU A 204 78.81 79.45 -70.70
N ARG A 205 77.67 79.13 -71.31
CA ARG A 205 77.32 79.52 -72.69
C ARG A 205 77.18 81.02 -72.81
N ILE A 206 76.34 81.65 -71.99
CA ILE A 206 76.15 83.11 -71.94
C ILE A 206 77.48 83.84 -71.69
N LYS A 207 78.43 83.24 -70.94
CA LYS A 207 79.79 83.77 -70.79
C LYS A 207 80.60 83.71 -72.09
N LYS A 208 80.60 82.58 -72.80
CA LYS A 208 81.26 82.45 -74.11
C LYS A 208 80.63 83.36 -75.16
N GLU A 209 79.31 83.39 -75.23
CA GLU A 209 78.55 84.29 -76.10
C GLU A 209 78.85 85.75 -75.77
N ALA A 210 79.02 86.12 -74.50
CA ALA A 210 79.48 87.46 -74.10
C ALA A 210 80.97 87.71 -74.43
N GLU A 211 81.84 86.72 -74.34
CA GLU A 211 83.26 86.81 -74.76
C GLU A 211 83.39 86.94 -76.29
N GLU A 212 82.56 86.23 -77.05
CA GLU A 212 82.42 86.31 -78.51
C GLU A 212 81.78 87.65 -78.93
N LEU A 213 80.74 88.13 -78.23
CA LEU A 213 80.17 89.46 -78.44
C LEU A 213 81.14 90.58 -78.06
N LEU A 214 82.00 90.41 -77.04
CA LEU A 214 83.06 91.37 -76.73
C LEU A 214 84.15 91.39 -77.81
N GLN A 215 84.53 90.23 -78.36
CA GLN A 215 85.44 90.18 -79.51
C GLN A 215 84.81 90.82 -80.76
N LEU A 216 83.52 90.56 -81.01
CA LEU A 216 82.77 91.19 -82.09
C LEU A 216 82.59 92.70 -81.86
N GLN A 217 82.41 93.13 -80.61
CA GLN A 217 82.38 94.54 -80.23
C GLN A 217 83.76 95.19 -80.32
N GLU A 218 84.86 94.48 -80.07
CA GLU A 218 86.21 95.00 -80.33
C GLU A 218 86.48 95.15 -81.84
N LEU A 219 86.04 94.20 -82.66
CA LEU A 219 86.14 94.30 -84.12
C LEU A 219 85.26 95.44 -84.63
N TYR A 220 83.99 95.47 -84.23
CA TYR A 220 83.07 96.56 -84.54
C TYR A 220 83.61 97.89 -84.04
N ASN A 221 84.15 98.01 -82.82
CA ASN A 221 84.74 99.25 -82.34
C ASN A 221 86.04 99.62 -83.07
N ARG A 222 86.78 98.69 -83.71
CA ARG A 222 87.92 99.04 -84.59
C ARG A 222 87.43 99.60 -85.92
N GLU A 223 86.30 99.08 -86.42
CA GLU A 223 85.61 99.58 -87.61
C GLU A 223 84.88 100.91 -87.33
N ASN A 224 84.24 101.03 -86.17
CA ASN A 224 83.56 102.22 -85.69
C ASN A 224 84.50 103.26 -85.10
N ASN A 225 85.76 102.95 -84.77
CA ASN A 225 86.81 103.98 -84.58
C ASN A 225 87.44 104.43 -85.90
N ARG A 226 87.22 103.73 -87.03
CA ARG A 226 87.41 104.34 -88.36
C ARG A 226 86.22 105.26 -88.67
N LEU A 227 84.99 104.74 -88.55
CA LEU A 227 83.78 105.52 -88.81
C LEU A 227 83.63 106.71 -87.84
N GLU A 228 84.04 106.62 -86.57
CA GLU A 228 84.07 107.77 -85.65
C GLU A 228 85.33 108.65 -85.82
N GLN A 229 86.37 108.19 -86.54
CA GLN A 229 87.37 109.10 -87.12
C GLN A 229 86.82 109.85 -88.34
N GLU A 230 85.68 109.40 -88.90
CA GLU A 230 84.95 110.03 -90.00
C GLU A 230 83.68 110.79 -89.49
N GLU A 231 83.14 110.49 -88.30
CA GLU A 231 81.90 111.07 -87.74
C GLU A 231 82.05 111.92 -86.46
N LYS A 232 83.16 111.85 -85.70
CA LYS A 232 83.34 112.73 -84.49
C LYS A 232 83.63 114.20 -84.82
N GLU A 233 83.31 114.62 -86.03
CA GLU A 233 83.19 116.02 -86.39
C GLU A 233 81.80 116.61 -85.92
N ASP A 234 80.82 115.81 -85.42
CA ASP A 234 79.42 116.23 -85.12
C ASP A 234 78.71 115.82 -83.74
N LEU A 235 78.26 116.80 -82.89
CA LEU A 235 76.97 116.91 -82.05
C LEU A 235 76.66 116.12 -80.67
N LEU A 236 75.73 116.57 -79.71
CA LEU A 236 75.42 115.89 -78.32
C LEU A 236 74.17 116.28 -77.31
N LYS A 237 73.30 115.34 -76.62
CA LYS A 237 72.30 115.39 -75.32
C LYS A 237 71.22 114.18 -74.85
N ALA A 238 70.59 113.99 -73.56
CA ALA A 238 69.42 113.01 -73.03
C ALA A 238 68.77 112.93 -71.46
N LEU A 239 67.56 112.28 -71.00
CA LEU A 239 66.95 112.05 -69.52
C LEU A 239 65.53 111.21 -69.08
N ASP A 240 65.23 110.73 -67.76
CA ASP A 240 63.96 110.51 -66.76
C ASP A 240 62.89 109.26 -66.38
N ALA A 241 62.18 109.07 -65.13
CA ALA A 241 61.00 108.08 -64.62
C ALA A 241 60.39 107.92 -63.05
N GLN A 242 59.15 107.31 -62.61
CA GLN A 242 58.58 106.89 -61.15
C GLN A 242 57.04 106.28 -60.78
N ARG A 243 56.60 105.56 -59.60
CA ARG A 243 55.14 105.16 -58.98
C ARG A 243 54.83 104.25 -57.60
N GLU A 244 53.59 104.10 -56.89
CA GLU A 244 53.13 103.22 -55.61
C GLU A 244 51.53 102.91 -55.13
N ASP A 245 51.05 102.11 -54.03
CA ASP A 245 49.60 101.56 -53.57
C ASP A 245 49.13 101.03 -52.03
N MET A 246 47.82 100.60 -51.59
CA MET A 246 47.17 100.07 -50.19
C MET A 246 45.67 99.34 -50.09
N GLU A 247 44.75 98.81 -49.12
CA GLU A 247 44.32 98.40 -47.62
C GLU A 247 42.97 97.40 -47.42
N GLU A 248 42.04 96.93 -46.41
CA GLU A 248 41.49 96.87 -44.89
C GLU A 248 40.35 95.71 -44.37
N GLU A 249 39.50 95.69 -43.23
CA GLU A 249 38.65 94.50 -42.52
C GLU A 249 37.32 94.69 -41.49
N ARG A 250 36.47 93.68 -40.91
CA ARG A 250 35.58 93.59 -39.57
C ARG A 250 34.53 92.36 -39.13
N ARG A 251 33.86 92.20 -37.87
CA ARG A 251 32.92 91.02 -37.27
C ARG A 251 31.96 91.10 -35.89
N ARG A 252 30.89 90.20 -35.49
CA ARG A 252 29.85 90.16 -34.24
C ARG A 252 28.92 88.84 -33.77
N MET A 253 28.21 88.64 -32.53
CA MET A 253 27.23 87.47 -31.96
C MET A 253 26.27 87.54 -30.58
N ILE A 254 25.18 86.68 -30.16
CA ILE A 254 24.39 86.54 -28.76
C ILE A 254 23.17 85.47 -28.35
N ILE A 255 22.97 85.00 -27.04
CA ILE A 255 21.83 84.54 -26.02
C ILE A 255 20.76 83.32 -26.02
N THR A 256 20.19 82.99 -24.80
CA THR A 256 19.31 81.88 -24.18
C THR A 256 17.76 81.80 -24.47
N ALA A 257 16.87 80.91 -23.93
CA ALA A 257 16.33 80.80 -22.53
C ALA A 257 15.25 79.66 -22.23
N LYS A 258 14.91 79.46 -20.93
CA LYS A 258 13.79 78.69 -20.27
C LYS A 258 13.82 77.14 -20.37
N GLU A 259 13.83 76.32 -19.31
CA GLU A 259 13.18 76.26 -17.96
C GLU A 259 11.79 75.57 -17.88
N LYS A 260 11.77 74.45 -17.15
CA LYS A 260 10.74 74.01 -16.17
C LYS A 260 9.26 74.15 -16.58
N MET A 261 8.69 73.07 -17.15
CA MET A 261 7.26 72.76 -16.97
C MET A 261 7.07 71.42 -16.24
N MET A 262 6.10 71.43 -15.31
CA MET A 262 5.42 70.28 -14.70
C MET A 262 6.28 69.13 -14.12
N LYS A 263 6.70 69.31 -12.85
CA LYS A 263 6.85 68.17 -11.92
C LYS A 263 5.55 67.97 -11.12
N LEU A 264 5.04 66.75 -11.15
CA LEU A 264 4.24 66.07 -10.11
C LEU A 264 2.90 66.68 -9.67
N ARG A 265 1.82 65.90 -9.90
CA ARG A 265 0.90 65.27 -8.91
C ARG A 265 -0.13 64.44 -9.72
N LYS A 266 -0.74 63.35 -9.23
CA LYS A 266 -0.86 62.79 -7.86
C LYS A 266 -1.26 61.28 -7.92
N GLU A 267 -1.04 60.56 -6.82
CA GLU A 267 -1.56 59.20 -6.43
C GLU A 267 -1.42 58.02 -7.44
N LYS A 268 -1.10 56.76 -7.09
CA LYS A 268 -1.35 55.84 -5.94
C LYS A 268 -2.76 55.25 -5.86
N GLU A 269 -2.87 53.99 -6.28
CA GLU A 269 -4.00 53.08 -6.05
C GLU A 269 -3.90 52.34 -4.70
N ALA A 270 -5.03 51.80 -4.25
CA ALA A 270 -5.15 50.74 -3.23
C ALA A 270 -5.15 49.35 -3.95
N GLU A 271 -5.44 48.16 -3.38
CA GLU A 271 -5.99 47.75 -2.08
C GLU A 271 -5.61 46.27 -1.80
N ARG A 272 -5.87 45.73 -0.60
CA ARG A 272 -5.72 44.28 -0.26
C ARG A 272 -6.81 43.81 0.72
N PHE A 273 -7.03 42.49 0.80
CA PHE A 273 -8.34 41.87 1.14
C PHE A 273 -8.32 40.90 2.35
N SER A 274 -9.48 40.68 3.00
CA SER A 274 -9.93 39.46 3.74
C SER A 274 -9.44 39.21 5.22
N VAL A 275 -10.11 38.49 6.17
CA VAL A 275 -11.49 37.94 6.36
C VAL A 275 -11.79 37.35 7.80
N THR A 276 -13.03 37.50 8.34
CA THR A 276 -13.89 36.78 9.40
C THR A 276 -13.42 35.99 10.66
N GLU A 277 -14.24 35.98 11.77
CA GLU A 277 -14.49 34.88 12.79
C GLU A 277 -15.63 35.16 13.88
N LEU A 278 -16.09 34.18 14.74
CA LEU A 278 -16.93 34.20 16.03
C LEU A 278 -18.43 33.66 16.14
N GLU A 279 -19.04 33.55 17.37
CA GLU A 279 -20.13 32.58 17.79
C GLU A 279 -21.03 32.89 19.09
N ARG A 280 -22.20 32.17 19.38
CA ARG A 280 -22.92 31.78 20.70
C ARG A 280 -24.39 32.28 21.16
N LEU A 281 -25.12 31.56 22.13
CA LEU A 281 -26.62 31.56 22.59
C LEU A 281 -26.98 30.84 24.01
N ARG A 282 -28.18 30.61 24.73
CA ARG A 282 -29.62 31.14 25.02
C ARG A 282 -30.62 30.22 25.96
N GLN A 283 -31.78 30.67 26.61
CA GLN A 283 -33.11 29.95 27.11
C GLN A 283 -33.72 29.70 28.65
N GLN A 284 -34.81 28.83 29.05
CA GLN A 284 -35.79 28.74 30.35
C GLN A 284 -36.66 27.40 31.02
N GLU A 285 -37.89 27.39 31.78
CA GLU A 285 -38.50 26.52 33.03
C GLU A 285 -40.05 25.83 33.29
N VAL A 286 -40.59 25.24 34.50
CA VAL A 286 -41.97 24.42 34.92
C VAL A 286 -42.59 24.33 36.49
N PHE A 287 -43.61 23.63 37.28
CA PHE A 287 -44.79 22.53 37.45
C PHE A 287 -45.83 22.44 38.82
N ASN A 288 -46.77 21.42 39.25
CA ASN A 288 -47.73 21.25 40.57
C ASN A 288 -49.09 20.26 40.88
N ASN A 289 -49.52 19.75 42.17
CA ASN A 289 -50.77 19.29 43.13
C ASN A 289 -52.03 18.17 43.01
N GLU A 290 -53.07 17.60 43.88
CA GLU A 290 -53.73 17.27 45.34
C GLU A 290 -55.10 16.24 45.44
N GLN A 291 -56.06 15.69 46.37
CA GLN A 291 -56.73 15.58 47.85
C GLN A 291 -57.65 14.24 48.46
N GLU A 292 -58.89 14.20 49.19
CA GLU A 292 -59.49 13.26 50.39
C GLU A 292 -61.06 12.59 50.66
N LEU A 293 -61.55 11.92 51.85
CA LEU A 293 -62.89 11.07 52.26
C LEU A 293 -63.45 10.90 53.85
N PHE A 294 -64.44 10.14 54.61
CA PHE A 294 -65.70 9.14 54.70
C PHE A 294 -66.56 8.81 56.15
N SER A 295 -67.69 7.93 56.39
CA SER A 295 -68.53 7.51 57.73
C SER A 295 -69.76 6.36 57.76
N LYS A 296 -70.67 5.72 58.69
CA LYS A 296 -71.37 5.56 60.14
C LYS A 296 -72.51 4.35 60.48
N ALA A 297 -73.17 4.00 61.71
CA ALA A 297 -74.22 2.82 62.11
C ALA A 297 -75.19 2.71 63.50
N VAL A 298 -76.19 1.71 63.84
CA VAL A 298 -77.24 1.51 65.07
C VAL A 298 -78.06 0.10 65.49
N ALA A 299 -78.90 -0.16 66.65
CA ALA A 299 -79.77 -1.43 67.13
C ALA A 299 -80.89 -1.51 68.40
N GLN A 300 -81.78 -2.59 68.77
CA GLN A 300 -82.87 -2.76 69.96
C GLN A 300 -83.70 -4.19 70.37
N ARG A 301 -84.49 -4.47 71.55
CA ARG A 301 -85.47 -5.71 71.97
C ARG A 301 -86.42 -5.80 73.36
N GLU A 302 -87.51 -6.70 73.65
CA GLU A 302 -88.26 -7.16 75.03
C GLU A 302 -89.60 -8.17 75.15
N ALA A 303 -90.08 -8.95 76.27
CA ALA A 303 -91.52 -9.57 76.70
C ALA A 303 -91.87 -10.75 77.87
N ARG A 304 -93.14 -11.02 78.52
CA ARG A 304 -93.69 -12.27 79.39
C ARG A 304 -95.21 -12.43 80.10
N LEU A 305 -95.77 -13.58 80.75
CA LEU A 305 -97.17 -13.85 81.51
C LEU A 305 -97.54 -15.16 82.52
N ALA A 306 -98.81 -15.51 83.09
CA ALA A 306 -99.29 -16.65 84.11
C ALA A 306 -100.89 -17.06 84.48
N GLN A 307 -101.36 -18.13 85.31
CA GLN A 307 -102.83 -18.71 85.67
C GLN A 307 -103.21 -19.69 86.98
N GLU A 308 -104.51 -20.19 87.37
CA GLU A 308 -105.04 -21.18 88.53
C GLU A 308 -106.59 -21.84 88.61
N GLN A 309 -107.08 -22.88 89.46
CA GLN A 309 -108.52 -23.43 89.95
C GLN A 309 -108.90 -24.72 90.97
N ASN A 310 -109.66 -25.90 90.66
CA ASN A 310 -110.20 -27.14 91.47
C ASN A 310 -109.23 -28.33 91.72
N GLU A 311 -108.21 -28.45 90.89
CA GLU A 311 -106.81 -28.24 91.26
C GLU A 311 -106.28 -28.63 92.65
N LYS A 312 -107.01 -28.84 93.78
CA LYS A 312 -106.41 -29.11 95.11
C LYS A 312 -106.00 -30.57 95.38
N ASP A 313 -106.77 -31.57 94.94
CA ASP A 313 -106.38 -32.99 95.05
C ASP A 313 -105.77 -33.54 93.77
N GLU A 314 -106.13 -32.95 92.63
CA GLU A 314 -105.27 -32.95 91.45
C GLU A 314 -103.90 -32.36 91.82
N LYS A 315 -103.80 -31.21 92.53
CA LYS A 315 -102.51 -30.74 93.11
C LYS A 315 -101.88 -31.77 94.03
N LYS A 316 -102.56 -32.72 94.70
CA LYS A 316 -101.86 -33.71 95.54
C LYS A 316 -101.23 -34.83 94.72
N MET A 317 -101.99 -35.46 93.83
CA MET A 317 -101.43 -36.52 92.97
C MET A 317 -100.50 -35.96 91.90
N ALA A 318 -100.80 -34.77 91.35
CA ALA A 318 -99.87 -34.02 90.52
C ALA A 318 -98.77 -33.30 91.33
N MET A 319 -98.82 -33.19 92.66
CA MET A 319 -97.66 -32.81 93.49
C MET A 319 -96.73 -33.99 93.71
N LEU A 320 -97.24 -35.19 93.96
CA LEU A 320 -96.38 -36.38 94.01
C LEU A 320 -95.81 -36.71 92.62
N GLY A 321 -96.65 -36.60 91.58
CA GLY A 321 -96.24 -36.69 90.18
C GLY A 321 -95.26 -35.58 89.77
N ALA A 322 -95.51 -34.32 90.15
CA ALA A 322 -94.56 -33.23 89.89
C ALA A 322 -93.34 -33.30 90.81
N ILE A 323 -93.35 -33.95 91.97
CA ILE A 323 -92.15 -34.22 92.77
C ILE A 323 -91.31 -35.32 92.11
N ALA A 324 -91.93 -36.34 91.52
CA ALA A 324 -91.24 -37.34 90.69
C ALA A 324 -90.65 -36.69 89.44
N LEU A 325 -91.48 -36.02 88.62
CA LEU A 325 -91.05 -35.29 87.44
C LEU A 325 -90.07 -34.15 87.76
N HIS A 326 -90.16 -33.50 88.94
CA HIS A 326 -89.16 -32.51 89.37
C HIS A 326 -87.84 -33.15 89.78
N ARG A 327 -87.85 -34.37 90.34
CA ARG A 327 -86.62 -35.14 90.59
C ARG A 327 -85.99 -35.63 89.29
N GLU A 328 -86.79 -36.15 88.37
CA GLU A 328 -86.33 -36.60 87.05
C GLU A 328 -85.83 -35.41 86.23
N THR A 329 -86.58 -34.30 86.12
CA THR A 329 -86.11 -33.07 85.47
C THR A 329 -84.95 -32.41 86.20
N LYS A 330 -84.79 -32.56 87.52
CA LYS A 330 -83.57 -32.13 88.23
C LYS A 330 -82.38 -33.03 87.94
N GLN A 331 -82.58 -34.33 87.76
CA GLN A 331 -81.52 -35.24 87.32
C GLN A 331 -81.15 -34.99 85.86
N GLU A 332 -82.11 -34.76 84.97
CA GLU A 332 -81.85 -34.31 83.59
C GLU A 332 -81.20 -32.93 83.54
N GLU A 333 -81.62 -31.96 84.38
CA GLU A 333 -80.94 -30.68 84.50
C GLU A 333 -79.51 -30.88 84.98
N GLU A 334 -79.26 -31.68 86.03
CA GLU A 334 -77.90 -32.01 86.50
C GLU A 334 -77.06 -32.73 85.45
N GLU A 335 -77.65 -33.63 84.65
CA GLU A 335 -76.94 -34.33 83.57
C GLU A 335 -76.62 -33.37 82.43
N ARG A 336 -77.57 -32.53 81.98
CA ARG A 336 -77.33 -31.45 81.03
C ARG A 336 -76.27 -30.46 81.54
N ASP A 337 -76.31 -30.11 82.82
CA ASP A 337 -75.31 -29.28 83.51
C ASP A 337 -73.91 -29.91 83.47
N ARG A 338 -73.79 -31.24 83.57
CA ARG A 338 -72.52 -31.97 83.48
C ARG A 338 -72.04 -32.07 82.03
N ASP A 339 -72.98 -32.29 81.11
CA ASP A 339 -72.80 -32.34 79.66
C ASP A 339 -72.33 -31.00 79.08
N GLU A 340 -72.91 -29.88 79.55
CA GLU A 340 -72.50 -28.52 79.19
C GLU A 340 -71.12 -28.20 79.76
N LYS A 341 -70.84 -28.56 81.01
CA LYS A 341 -69.48 -28.44 81.58
C LYS A 341 -68.44 -29.30 80.84
N GLN A 342 -68.81 -30.46 80.31
CA GLN A 342 -67.95 -31.26 79.43
C GLN A 342 -67.73 -30.57 78.08
N LYS A 343 -68.79 -30.09 77.43
CA LYS A 343 -68.69 -29.33 76.16
C LYS A 343 -67.85 -28.06 76.32
N ASP A 344 -67.99 -27.32 77.40
CA ASP A 344 -67.16 -26.15 77.71
C ASP A 344 -65.69 -26.51 77.90
N LEU A 345 -65.39 -27.63 78.56
CA LEU A 345 -64.03 -28.15 78.70
C LEU A 345 -63.44 -28.58 77.36
N ASP A 346 -64.21 -29.31 76.54
CA ASP A 346 -63.80 -29.75 75.20
C ASP A 346 -63.55 -28.57 74.27
N ILE A 347 -64.40 -27.53 74.33
CA ILE A 347 -64.20 -26.25 73.62
C ILE A 347 -62.93 -25.55 74.10
N LEU A 348 -62.66 -25.54 75.42
CA LEU A 348 -61.42 -24.99 75.97
C LEU A 348 -60.17 -25.76 75.51
N TYR A 349 -60.23 -27.09 75.45
CA TYR A 349 -59.14 -27.91 74.93
C TYR A 349 -58.95 -27.69 73.42
N ALA A 350 -60.02 -27.69 72.63
CA ALA A 350 -59.97 -27.42 71.19
C ALA A 350 -59.41 -26.02 70.87
N ALA A 351 -59.81 -24.99 71.63
CA ALA A 351 -59.27 -23.64 71.49
C ALA A 351 -57.76 -23.61 71.82
N LYS A 352 -57.34 -24.26 72.91
CA LYS A 352 -55.94 -24.35 73.33
C LYS A 352 -55.06 -25.12 72.33
N GLU A 353 -55.60 -26.16 71.68
CA GLU A 353 -54.92 -26.87 70.60
C GLU A 353 -54.86 -26.05 69.31
N ALA A 354 -55.93 -25.32 68.96
CA ALA A 354 -55.95 -24.40 67.82
C ALA A 354 -54.93 -23.26 67.99
N ASP A 355 -54.84 -22.64 69.16
CA ASP A 355 -53.82 -21.64 69.50
C ASP A 355 -52.41 -22.23 69.36
N ARG A 356 -52.17 -23.43 69.90
CA ARG A 356 -50.89 -24.12 69.78
C ARG A 356 -50.51 -24.36 68.32
N LEU A 357 -51.43 -24.92 67.52
CA LEU A 357 -51.22 -25.17 66.08
C LEU A 357 -50.98 -23.86 65.32
N PHE A 358 -51.68 -22.78 65.68
CA PHE A 358 -51.43 -21.45 65.13
C PHE A 358 -50.02 -20.94 65.45
N PHE A 359 -49.55 -21.05 66.70
CA PHE A 359 -48.17 -20.67 67.05
C PHE A 359 -47.12 -21.54 66.33
N GLU A 360 -47.33 -22.85 66.23
CA GLU A 360 -46.46 -23.75 65.47
C GLU A 360 -46.44 -23.39 63.98
N GLU A 361 -47.59 -23.05 63.37
CA GLU A 361 -47.67 -22.52 62.01
C GLU A 361 -46.92 -21.18 61.84
N GLN A 362 -47.07 -20.22 62.76
CA GLN A 362 -46.39 -18.93 62.67
C GLN A 362 -44.86 -19.10 62.79
N LEU A 363 -44.40 -19.99 63.66
CA LEU A 363 -42.98 -20.36 63.74
C LEU A 363 -42.48 -20.99 62.44
N LEU A 364 -43.24 -21.92 61.83
CA LEU A 364 -42.89 -22.53 60.54
C LEU A 364 -42.90 -21.50 59.39
N LYS A 365 -43.85 -20.57 59.37
CA LYS A 365 -43.90 -19.45 58.40
C LYS A 365 -42.69 -18.54 58.56
N ALA A 366 -42.32 -18.17 59.79
CA ALA A 366 -41.14 -17.36 60.08
C ALA A 366 -39.83 -18.08 59.72
N GLN A 367 -39.74 -19.40 59.94
CA GLN A 367 -38.59 -20.21 59.54
C GLN A 367 -38.44 -20.30 58.01
N LYS A 368 -39.54 -20.52 57.27
CA LYS A 368 -39.55 -20.47 55.79
C LYS A 368 -39.07 -19.12 55.29
N MET A 369 -39.69 -18.02 55.72
CA MET A 369 -39.28 -16.65 55.35
C MET A 369 -37.81 -16.35 55.69
N LYS A 370 -37.25 -16.95 56.76
CA LYS A 370 -35.82 -16.83 57.12
C LYS A 370 -34.91 -17.68 56.22
N HIS A 371 -35.37 -18.83 55.75
CA HIS A 371 -34.68 -19.66 54.77
C HIS A 371 -34.69 -19.00 53.38
N ASP A 372 -35.85 -18.52 52.93
CA ASP A 372 -36.03 -17.87 51.63
C ASP A 372 -35.19 -16.59 51.51
N ARG A 373 -35.08 -15.81 52.59
CA ARG A 373 -34.17 -14.65 52.66
C ARG A 373 -32.70 -15.05 52.54
N LYS A 374 -32.30 -16.23 53.07
CA LYS A 374 -30.93 -16.75 52.92
C LYS A 374 -30.67 -17.23 51.50
N THR A 375 -31.56 -18.03 50.91
CA THR A 375 -31.36 -18.54 49.54
C THR A 375 -31.33 -17.41 48.51
N LEU A 376 -32.12 -16.34 48.70
CA LEU A 376 -32.01 -15.10 47.92
C LEU A 376 -30.67 -14.37 48.14
N GLN A 377 -30.18 -14.28 49.39
CA GLN A 377 -28.87 -13.68 49.70
C GLN A 377 -27.73 -14.48 49.04
N ASP A 378 -27.75 -15.81 49.15
CA ASP A 378 -26.74 -16.70 48.56
C ASP A 378 -26.77 -16.64 47.03
N ALA A 379 -27.96 -16.58 46.41
CA ALA A 379 -28.13 -16.36 44.98
C ALA A 379 -27.56 -14.99 44.52
N HIS A 380 -27.78 -13.92 45.29
CA HIS A 380 -27.17 -12.62 45.01
C HIS A 380 -25.64 -12.64 45.17
N ILE A 381 -25.10 -13.35 46.17
CA ILE A 381 -23.65 -13.55 46.33
C ILE A 381 -23.08 -14.30 45.12
N HIS A 382 -23.75 -15.37 44.64
CA HIS A 382 -23.35 -16.11 43.44
C HIS A 382 -23.35 -15.22 42.19
N GLN A 383 -24.42 -14.46 41.95
CA GLN A 383 -24.50 -13.52 40.83
C GLN A 383 -23.41 -12.44 40.88
N MET A 384 -23.03 -11.98 42.08
CA MET A 384 -21.95 -11.00 42.25
C MET A 384 -20.57 -11.62 42.04
N ALA A 385 -20.35 -12.89 42.42
CA ALA A 385 -19.15 -13.65 42.09
C ALA A 385 -19.02 -13.91 40.58
N GLU A 386 -20.12 -14.30 39.91
CA GLU A 386 -20.18 -14.42 38.45
C GLU A 386 -19.86 -13.11 37.74
N LYS A 387 -20.47 -11.99 38.16
CA LYS A 387 -20.20 -10.68 37.54
C LYS A 387 -18.74 -10.26 37.71
N ARG A 388 -18.11 -10.58 38.86
CA ARG A 388 -16.67 -10.33 39.11
C ARG A 388 -15.78 -11.22 38.24
N THR A 389 -16.07 -12.51 38.12
CA THR A 389 -15.28 -13.44 37.28
C THR A 389 -15.41 -13.13 35.79
N LYS A 390 -16.63 -12.84 35.31
CA LYS A 390 -16.90 -12.36 33.93
C LYS A 390 -16.10 -11.09 33.62
N LYS A 391 -16.18 -10.06 34.46
CA LYS A 391 -15.40 -8.80 34.29
C LYS A 391 -13.88 -9.02 34.34
N SER A 392 -13.39 -9.95 35.17
CA SER A 392 -11.96 -10.30 35.22
C SER A 392 -11.51 -11.03 33.94
N PHE A 393 -12.34 -11.94 33.42
CA PHE A 393 -12.09 -12.64 32.17
C PHE A 393 -12.11 -11.68 30.96
N GLU A 394 -13.05 -10.74 30.92
CA GLU A 394 -13.11 -9.66 29.92
C GLU A 394 -11.84 -8.81 29.95
N LYS A 395 -11.41 -8.33 31.13
CA LYS A 395 -10.16 -7.57 31.28
C LYS A 395 -8.93 -8.38 30.86
N ASN A 396 -8.85 -9.66 31.22
CA ASN A 396 -7.74 -10.53 30.82
C ASN A 396 -7.72 -10.78 29.30
N ARG A 397 -8.90 -10.91 28.67
CA ARG A 397 -9.05 -11.01 27.22
C ARG A 397 -8.64 -9.71 26.51
N GLU A 398 -9.01 -8.56 27.05
CA GLU A 398 -8.60 -7.23 26.56
C GLU A 398 -7.08 -7.04 26.67
N MET A 399 -6.50 -7.32 27.83
CA MET A 399 -5.04 -7.30 28.02
C MET A 399 -4.32 -8.26 27.06
N GLY A 400 -4.85 -9.47 26.86
CA GLY A 400 -4.30 -10.45 25.91
C GLY A 400 -4.43 -10.02 24.43
N PHE A 401 -5.47 -9.27 24.07
CA PHE A 401 -5.62 -8.67 22.75
C PHE A 401 -4.64 -7.51 22.55
N ASN A 402 -4.54 -6.61 23.53
CA ASN A 402 -3.63 -5.46 23.51
C ASN A 402 -2.16 -5.91 23.46
N THR A 403 -1.80 -6.98 24.17
CA THR A 403 -0.46 -7.59 24.10
C THR A 403 -0.16 -8.10 22.68
N LYS A 404 -1.06 -8.91 22.10
CA LYS A 404 -0.89 -9.43 20.73
C LYS A 404 -0.81 -8.32 19.68
N ASN A 405 -1.55 -7.23 19.85
CA ASN A 405 -1.46 -6.07 18.95
C ASN A 405 -0.10 -5.36 19.10
N ALA A 406 0.42 -5.23 20.32
CA ALA A 406 1.76 -4.68 20.54
C ALA A 406 2.87 -5.58 19.95
N ASP A 407 2.73 -6.90 20.06
CA ASP A 407 3.64 -7.87 19.43
C ASP A 407 3.61 -7.72 17.89
N LEU A 408 2.43 -7.63 17.29
CA LEU A 408 2.25 -7.41 15.85
C LEU A 408 2.88 -6.08 15.38
N PHE A 409 2.62 -4.97 16.07
CA PHE A 409 3.25 -3.68 15.74
C PHE A 409 4.78 -3.71 15.92
N ALA A 410 5.30 -4.46 16.88
CA ALA A 410 6.73 -4.63 17.06
C ALA A 410 7.36 -5.43 15.90
N ASP A 411 6.69 -6.46 15.37
CA ASP A 411 7.15 -7.20 14.19
C ASP A 411 7.00 -6.40 12.89
N GLU A 412 5.95 -5.60 12.75
CA GLU A 412 5.79 -4.65 11.63
C GLU A 412 6.88 -3.59 11.61
N GLU A 413 7.24 -2.99 12.76
CA GLU A 413 8.32 -2.00 12.83
C GLU A 413 9.70 -2.65 12.61
N LYS A 414 9.95 -3.88 13.11
CA LYS A 414 11.17 -4.65 12.77
C LYS A 414 11.28 -4.84 11.26
N TRP A 415 10.21 -5.28 10.60
CA TRP A 415 10.16 -5.44 9.15
C TRP A 415 10.40 -4.11 8.43
N PHE A 416 9.73 -3.04 8.87
CA PHE A 416 9.88 -1.71 8.30
C PHE A 416 11.31 -1.20 8.40
N GLN A 417 11.99 -1.38 9.53
CA GLN A 417 13.39 -0.96 9.70
C GLN A 417 14.34 -1.75 8.78
N ILE A 418 14.14 -3.05 8.59
CA ILE A 418 14.92 -3.86 7.63
C ILE A 418 14.70 -3.35 6.20
N TYR A 419 13.44 -3.11 5.80
CA TYR A 419 13.10 -2.52 4.50
C TYR A 419 13.71 -1.13 4.30
N ALA A 420 13.53 -0.24 5.28
CA ALA A 420 14.02 1.14 5.26
C ALA A 420 15.55 1.19 5.17
N GLN A 421 16.26 0.35 5.95
CA GLN A 421 17.71 0.23 5.86
C GLN A 421 18.15 -0.30 4.48
N GLY A 422 17.41 -1.25 3.90
CA GLY A 422 17.65 -1.75 2.55
C GLY A 422 17.44 -0.69 1.44
N VAL A 423 16.53 0.27 1.62
CA VAL A 423 16.36 1.41 0.71
C VAL A 423 17.43 2.47 0.95
N ILE A 424 17.74 2.79 2.20
CA ILE A 424 18.82 3.70 2.62
C ILE A 424 20.17 3.25 2.05
N ASN A 425 20.48 1.96 2.10
CA ASN A 425 21.73 1.40 1.56
C ASN A 425 21.81 1.55 0.03
N ARG A 426 20.70 1.31 -0.70
CA ARG A 426 20.66 1.51 -2.15
C ARG A 426 20.78 2.98 -2.54
N ALA A 427 20.13 3.88 -1.80
CA ALA A 427 20.25 5.32 -2.00
C ALA A 427 21.70 5.79 -1.77
N ALA A 428 22.36 5.29 -0.71
CA ALA A 428 23.77 5.56 -0.44
C ALA A 428 24.71 5.04 -1.54
N GLN A 429 24.49 3.81 -2.04
CA GLN A 429 25.24 3.23 -3.16
C GLN A 429 25.07 4.02 -4.46
N ALA A 430 23.89 4.61 -4.68
CA ALA A 430 23.60 5.50 -5.80
C ALA A 430 24.06 6.96 -5.56
N GLY A 431 24.87 7.23 -4.52
CA GLY A 431 25.41 8.56 -4.20
C GLY A 431 24.38 9.59 -3.72
N ARG A 432 23.15 9.18 -3.40
CA ARG A 432 22.01 10.08 -3.18
C ARG A 432 21.98 10.69 -1.78
N ASN A 433 21.29 11.81 -1.64
CA ASN A 433 21.10 12.47 -0.35
C ASN A 433 20.22 11.63 0.62
N ILE A 434 20.88 10.93 1.54
CA ILE A 434 20.27 9.98 2.48
C ILE A 434 19.51 10.68 3.64
N TYR A 435 19.67 12.00 3.82
CA TYR A 435 19.17 12.69 5.02
C TYR A 435 17.64 12.59 5.22
N PRO A 436 16.78 12.80 4.19
CA PRO A 436 15.33 12.61 4.32
C PRO A 436 14.94 11.19 4.78
N LEU A 437 15.55 10.17 4.16
CA LEU A 437 15.31 8.76 4.49
C LEU A 437 15.68 8.43 5.94
N ARG A 438 16.87 8.88 6.38
CA ARG A 438 17.35 8.74 7.77
C ARG A 438 16.53 9.56 8.78
N LYS A 439 15.77 10.57 8.35
CA LYS A 439 14.80 11.28 9.20
C LYS A 439 13.52 10.48 9.32
N ALA A 440 12.89 10.11 8.20
CA ALA A 440 11.64 9.35 8.16
C ALA A 440 11.75 7.99 8.89
N ALA A 441 12.84 7.25 8.67
CA ALA A 441 13.07 5.97 9.35
C ALA A 441 13.07 6.09 10.89
N ARG A 442 13.51 7.23 11.45
CA ARG A 442 13.57 7.47 12.91
C ARG A 442 12.29 8.01 13.55
N MET A 443 11.25 8.35 12.79
CA MET A 443 10.05 9.02 13.35
C MET A 443 9.06 8.09 14.09
N GLY A 444 9.21 6.77 13.98
CA GLY A 444 8.34 5.77 14.63
C GLY A 444 6.94 5.66 14.04
N ILE A 445 6.15 4.69 14.53
CA ILE A 445 4.72 4.54 14.22
C ILE A 445 3.96 5.73 14.82
N GLY A 446 3.04 6.34 14.05
CA GLY A 446 2.29 7.53 14.46
C GLY A 446 2.93 8.88 14.08
N GLY A 447 4.19 8.89 13.63
CA GLY A 447 4.84 10.05 12.98
C GLY A 447 5.06 11.30 13.85
N GLY A 448 4.68 11.28 15.12
CA GLY A 448 4.76 12.44 16.00
C GLY A 448 6.16 12.78 16.52
N LEU A 449 6.24 13.89 17.26
CA LEU A 449 7.43 14.31 18.00
C LEU A 449 7.41 13.92 19.48
N GLY A 450 6.32 13.34 19.99
CA GLY A 450 6.16 13.00 21.41
C GLY A 450 7.06 11.87 21.93
N PRO A 451 6.96 11.53 23.22
CA PRO A 451 7.52 10.27 23.74
C PRO A 451 6.79 9.07 23.12
N ILE A 452 7.44 7.90 23.11
CA ILE A 452 6.81 6.66 22.62
C ILE A 452 5.96 6.09 23.76
N ILE A 453 4.66 5.93 23.52
CA ILE A 453 3.69 5.39 24.48
C ILE A 453 3.00 4.18 23.83
N GLY A 454 3.17 2.99 24.41
CA GLY A 454 2.60 1.75 23.87
C GLY A 454 3.07 1.38 22.46
N GLY A 455 4.27 1.81 22.05
CA GLY A 455 4.81 1.60 20.70
C GLY A 455 4.41 2.67 19.67
N MET A 456 3.35 3.45 19.92
CA MET A 456 3.01 4.60 19.10
C MET A 456 3.69 5.89 19.59
N ARG A 457 4.00 6.77 18.65
CA ARG A 457 4.57 8.10 18.89
C ARG A 457 3.55 9.17 18.51
N PRO A 458 2.72 9.65 19.46
CA PRO A 458 1.60 10.54 19.16
C PRO A 458 2.09 11.87 18.55
N SER A 459 1.42 12.28 17.49
CA SER A 459 1.54 13.62 16.91
C SER A 459 0.75 14.60 17.77
N TYR A 460 1.44 15.29 18.69
CA TYR A 460 0.89 16.52 19.26
C TYR A 460 0.70 17.52 18.11
N LEU A 461 -0.56 17.74 17.73
CA LEU A 461 -0.92 18.88 16.90
C LEU A 461 -0.67 20.13 17.73
N VAL A 462 0.39 20.87 17.38
CA VAL A 462 0.54 22.25 17.80
C VAL A 462 -0.59 23.00 17.11
N GLN A 463 -1.56 23.47 17.88
CA GLN A 463 -2.53 24.44 17.39
C GLN A 463 -1.75 25.72 17.07
N LEU A 464 -1.85 26.14 15.79
CA LEU A 464 -1.45 27.45 15.30
C LEU A 464 -2.68 28.35 15.23
#